data_AF-A0A6J6YTA3-F1
#
_entry.id   AF-A0A6J6YTA3-F1
#
_cell.length_a   1.000
_cell.length_b   1.000
_cell.length_c   1.000
_cell.angle_alpha   90.00
_cell.angle_beta   90.00
_cell.angle_gamma   90.00
#
_symmetry.space_group_name_H-M   'P 1'
#
loop_
_entity.id
_entity.type
_entity.pdbx_description
1 polymer ?
#
loop_
_entity_poly.entity_id
_entity_poly.type
_entity_poly.pdbx_seq_one_letter_code
_entity_poly.pdbx_strand_id
1 'polypeptide(L)'
;MLLTKKELLVLRREREKLHKNLDGIRNMTKLPSAIWVVDTKKEHLAVAEAKKLGIPVIAILDTNCDPDEVDFKIPGNDDAIRSIGLLTRVITDAIAAGLQARSSVVKEEAKTEAPAVAANEPLADWEKEVIDAAPTTPVEA
;
A
#
# COMPACT_ATOMS: atom_id res chain seq x y z
N MET A 1 -33.00 -18.72 -8.36
CA MET A 1 -33.49 -17.47 -7.75
C MET A 1 -33.27 -16.33 -8.73
N LEU A 2 -34.33 -15.88 -9.41
CA LEU A 2 -34.28 -14.71 -10.28
C LEU A 2 -34.74 -13.51 -9.44
N LEU A 3 -33.81 -12.60 -9.11
CA LEU A 3 -34.15 -11.34 -8.46
C LEU A 3 -34.95 -10.46 -9.42
N THR A 4 -35.84 -9.64 -8.87
CA THR A 4 -36.58 -8.65 -9.65
C THR A 4 -35.63 -7.59 -10.21
N LYS A 5 -35.99 -6.96 -11.34
CA LYS A 5 -35.18 -5.87 -11.94
C LYS A 5 -34.88 -4.74 -10.96
N LYS A 6 -35.79 -4.49 -10.00
CA LYS A 6 -35.62 -3.47 -8.96
C LYS A 6 -34.56 -3.88 -7.93
N GLU A 7 -34.63 -5.10 -7.40
CA GLU A 7 -33.64 -5.62 -6.45
C GLU A 7 -32.25 -5.73 -7.09
N LEU A 8 -32.19 -6.16 -8.34
CA LEU A 8 -30.93 -6.24 -9.09
C LEU A 8 -30.29 -4.85 -9.28
N LEU A 9 -31.11 -3.80 -9.43
CA LEU A 9 -30.63 -2.42 -9.53
C LEU A 9 -30.13 -1.88 -8.18
N VAL A 10 -30.79 -2.22 -7.08
CA VAL A 10 -30.34 -1.86 -5.72
C VAL A 10 -29.00 -2.52 -5.42
N LEU A 11 -28.88 -3.84 -5.66
CA LEU A 11 -27.63 -4.58 -5.43
C LEU A 11 -26.48 -4.07 -6.31
N ARG A 12 -26.75 -3.66 -7.55
CA ARG A 12 -25.72 -3.04 -8.41
C ARG A 12 -25.18 -1.74 -7.83
N ARG A 13 -26.07 -0.85 -7.37
CA ARG A 13 -25.68 0.43 -6.74
C ARG A 13 -24.91 0.20 -5.45
N GLU A 14 -25.33 -0.77 -4.65
CA GLU A 14 -24.64 -1.15 -3.42
C GLU A 14 -23.24 -1.69 -3.71
N ARG A 15 -23.13 -2.63 -4.67
CA ARG A 15 -21.84 -3.15 -5.14
C ARG A 15 -20.93 -2.02 -5.64
N GLU A 16 -21.44 -1.10 -6.45
CA GLU A 16 -20.65 0.02 -6.97
C GLU A 16 -20.17 0.95 -5.85
N LYS A 17 -21.02 1.23 -4.86
CA LYS A 17 -20.64 2.03 -3.70
C LYS A 17 -19.57 1.34 -2.86
N LEU A 18 -19.73 0.04 -2.59
CA LEU A 18 -18.75 -0.74 -1.83
C LEU A 18 -17.43 -0.85 -2.58
N HIS A 19 -17.47 -1.11 -3.90
CA HIS A 19 -16.28 -1.19 -4.73
C HIS A 19 -15.56 0.16 -4.84
N LYS A 20 -16.28 1.29 -4.86
CA LYS A 20 -15.62 2.60 -4.90
C LYS A 20 -14.86 2.90 -3.60
N ASN A 21 -15.38 2.46 -2.46
CA ASN A 21 -14.87 2.87 -1.15
C ASN A 21 -13.90 1.86 -0.52
N LEU A 22 -14.05 0.57 -0.79
CA LEU A 22 -13.36 -0.50 -0.05
C LEU A 22 -12.40 -1.33 -0.91
N ASP A 23 -12.32 -1.09 -2.21
CA ASP A 23 -11.52 -1.94 -3.10
C ASP A 23 -10.02 -1.91 -2.76
N GLY A 24 -9.49 -0.76 -2.33
CA GLY A 24 -8.10 -0.62 -1.92
C GLY A 24 -7.71 -1.42 -0.67
N ILE A 25 -8.66 -1.69 0.23
CA ILE A 25 -8.42 -2.44 1.48
C ILE A 25 -9.02 -3.84 1.46
N ARG A 26 -9.65 -4.24 0.34
CA ARG A 26 -10.38 -5.51 0.22
C ARG A 26 -9.51 -6.74 0.47
N ASN A 27 -8.25 -6.67 0.05
CA ASN A 27 -7.30 -7.77 0.15
C ASN A 27 -6.51 -7.76 1.47
N MET A 28 -6.76 -6.80 2.37
CA MET A 28 -6.04 -6.70 3.63
C MET A 28 -6.62 -7.68 4.66
N THR A 29 -5.79 -8.61 5.13
CA THR A 29 -6.14 -9.57 6.20
C THR A 29 -5.71 -9.10 7.59
N LYS A 30 -4.74 -8.17 7.65
CA LYS A 30 -4.16 -7.62 8.88
C LYS A 30 -4.06 -6.10 8.77
N LEU A 31 -3.89 -5.45 9.93
CA LEU A 31 -3.59 -4.02 9.98
C LEU A 31 -2.24 -3.72 9.31
N PRO A 32 -2.11 -2.58 8.61
CA PRO A 32 -0.88 -2.22 7.93
C PRO A 32 0.24 -1.91 8.93
N SER A 33 1.47 -2.30 8.59
CA SER A 33 2.65 -2.03 9.43
C SER A 33 3.20 -0.62 9.28
N ALA A 34 2.86 0.07 8.21
CA ALA A 34 3.15 1.48 7.95
C ALA A 34 2.12 2.02 6.96
N ILE A 35 1.87 3.34 6.99
CA ILE A 35 1.03 3.99 5.98
C ILE A 35 1.82 5.05 5.21
N TRP A 36 1.52 5.16 3.93
CA TRP A 36 2.00 6.23 3.06
C TRP A 36 0.86 7.21 2.80
N VAL A 37 1.09 8.49 3.12
CA VAL A 37 0.07 9.55 3.02
C VAL A 37 0.57 10.67 2.12
N VAL A 38 -0.31 11.15 1.25
CA VAL A 38 -0.09 12.35 0.43
C VAL A 38 -1.03 13.42 0.95
N ASP A 39 -0.50 14.63 1.19
CA ASP A 39 -1.25 15.76 1.76
C ASP A 39 -1.87 15.45 3.13
N THR A 40 -1.06 15.58 4.19
CA THR A 40 -1.49 15.29 5.56
C THR A 40 -2.56 16.25 6.06
N LYS A 41 -2.64 17.46 5.50
CA LYS A 41 -3.64 18.45 5.87
C LYS A 41 -5.03 18.04 5.40
N LYS A 42 -5.16 17.51 4.18
CA LYS A 42 -6.43 16.94 3.71
C LYS A 42 -6.74 15.62 4.42
N GLU A 43 -5.73 14.76 4.59
CA GLU A 43 -5.88 13.40 5.14
C GLU A 43 -5.64 13.30 6.67
N HIS A 44 -5.95 14.36 7.42
CA HIS A 44 -5.74 14.44 8.87
C HIS A 44 -6.41 13.30 9.67
N LEU A 45 -7.56 12.77 9.21
CA LEU A 45 -8.22 11.64 9.85
C LEU A 45 -7.38 10.36 9.76
N ALA A 46 -6.78 10.09 8.60
CA ALA A 46 -5.94 8.91 8.40
C ALA A 46 -4.69 8.97 9.29
N VAL A 47 -4.07 10.15 9.39
CA VAL A 47 -2.90 10.38 10.25
C VAL A 47 -3.27 10.22 11.73
N ALA A 48 -4.41 10.78 12.16
CA ALA A 48 -4.89 10.67 13.53
C ALA A 48 -5.24 9.22 13.93
N GLU A 49 -5.88 8.46 13.04
CA GLU A 49 -6.20 7.05 13.25
C GLU A 49 -4.93 6.19 13.32
N ALA A 50 -3.98 6.40 12.42
CA ALA A 50 -2.69 5.71 12.43
C ALA A 50 -1.90 5.98 13.71
N LYS A 51 -1.83 7.25 14.14
CA LYS A 51 -1.18 7.64 15.40
C LYS A 51 -1.83 7.00 16.61
N LYS A 52 -3.16 6.86 16.62
CA LYS A 52 -3.90 6.18 17.70
C LYS A 52 -3.62 4.68 17.73
N LEU A 53 -3.43 4.06 16.57
CA LEU A 53 -3.12 2.63 16.43
C LEU A 53 -1.61 2.33 16.58
N GLY A 54 -0.75 3.35 16.67
CA GLY A 54 0.70 3.20 16.74
C GLY A 54 1.32 2.76 15.40
N ILE A 55 0.66 3.04 14.28
CA ILE A 55 1.14 2.72 12.94
C ILE A 55 2.02 3.89 12.46
N PRO A 56 3.28 3.65 12.07
CA PRO A 56 4.17 4.70 11.60
C PRO A 56 3.67 5.32 10.30
N VAL A 57 3.71 6.65 10.24
CA VAL A 57 3.24 7.45 9.11
C VAL A 57 4.41 7.98 8.31
N ILE A 58 4.41 7.68 7.02
CA ILE A 58 5.37 8.18 6.03
C ILE A 58 4.58 9.13 5.12
N ALA A 59 5.00 10.38 4.97
CA ALA A 59 4.23 11.35 4.19
C ALA A 59 5.06 12.39 3.45
N ILE A 60 4.47 12.91 2.36
CA ILE A 60 4.94 14.12 1.68
C ILE A 60 4.46 15.32 2.49
N LEU A 61 5.39 16.19 2.87
CA LEU A 61 5.09 17.45 3.55
C LEU A 61 5.36 18.63 2.62
N ASP A 62 4.32 19.43 2.40
CA ASP A 62 4.42 20.75 1.80
C ASP A 62 4.45 21.86 2.89
N THR A 63 4.65 23.10 2.48
CA THR A 63 4.75 24.30 3.33
C THR A 63 3.57 24.53 4.28
N ASN A 64 2.42 23.92 4.03
CA ASN A 64 1.18 24.12 4.78
C ASN A 64 0.88 23.00 5.80
N CYS A 65 1.74 21.99 5.91
CA CYS A 65 1.58 20.81 6.76
C CYS A 65 2.43 20.92 8.04
N ASP A 66 1.89 20.45 9.16
CA ASP A 66 2.64 20.37 10.42
C ASP A 66 3.54 19.11 10.40
N PRO A 67 4.88 19.26 10.49
CA PRO A 67 5.78 18.13 10.47
C PRO A 67 5.66 17.25 11.71
N ASP A 68 5.10 17.70 12.83
CA ASP A 68 5.07 16.94 14.09
C ASP A 68 4.03 15.81 14.12
N GLU A 69 3.15 15.76 13.11
CA GLU A 69 2.13 14.72 12.97
C GLU A 69 2.65 13.47 12.22
N VAL A 70 3.85 13.53 11.64
CA VAL A 70 4.41 12.48 10.77
C VAL A 70 5.74 11.96 11.30
N ASP A 71 5.95 10.65 11.24
CA ASP A 71 7.19 10.00 11.70
C ASP A 71 8.30 10.13 10.65
N PHE A 72 8.00 9.77 9.40
CA PHE A 72 8.95 9.81 8.27
C PHE A 72 8.57 10.90 7.28
N LYS A 73 9.30 12.01 7.36
CA LYS A 73 8.98 13.27 6.70
C LYS A 73 9.73 13.39 5.38
N ILE A 74 9.01 13.49 4.27
CA ILE A 74 9.60 13.75 2.94
C ILE A 74 9.19 15.16 2.49
N PRO A 75 10.08 16.15 2.51
CA PRO A 75 9.75 17.48 2.02
C PRO A 75 9.51 17.43 0.50
N GLY A 76 8.38 17.96 0.05
CA GLY A 76 8.02 17.94 -1.36
C GLY A 76 6.74 18.70 -1.66
N ASN A 77 6.46 18.89 -2.94
CA ASN A 77 5.23 19.51 -3.40
C ASN A 77 4.14 18.43 -3.55
N ASP A 78 3.04 18.57 -2.82
CA ASP A 78 1.88 17.68 -2.83
C ASP A 78 0.76 18.13 -3.78
N ASP A 79 0.77 19.36 -4.28
CA ASP A 79 -0.22 19.87 -5.24
C ASP A 79 0.09 19.44 -6.69
N ALA A 80 1.34 19.13 -7.00
CA ALA A 80 1.77 18.79 -8.35
C ALA A 80 1.68 17.29 -8.64
N ILE A 81 0.82 16.88 -9.58
CA ILE A 81 0.66 15.48 -10.00
C ILE A 81 1.98 14.81 -10.41
N ARG A 82 2.90 15.57 -11.03
CA ARG A 82 4.23 15.08 -11.42
C ARG A 82 5.11 14.78 -10.20
N SER A 83 5.05 15.62 -9.18
CA SER A 83 5.80 15.47 -7.93
C SER A 83 5.29 14.25 -7.16
N ILE A 84 3.96 14.17 -6.98
CA ILE A 84 3.31 13.02 -6.33
C ILE A 84 3.67 11.73 -7.08
N GLY A 85 3.52 11.70 -8.40
CA GLY A 85 3.82 10.52 -9.22
C GLY A 85 5.29 10.08 -9.16
N LEU A 86 6.23 11.03 -9.05
CA LEU A 86 7.64 10.72 -8.87
C LEU A 86 7.89 10.10 -7.49
N LEU A 87 7.36 10.71 -6.43
CA LEU A 87 7.59 10.26 -5.05
C LEU A 87 6.92 8.91 -4.78
N THR A 88 5.69 8.71 -5.26
CA THR A 88 5.01 7.42 -5.14
C THR A 88 5.73 6.32 -5.90
N ARG A 89 6.28 6.62 -7.09
CA ARG A 89 7.09 5.65 -7.85
C ARG A 89 8.35 5.25 -7.11
N VAL A 90 9.13 6.22 -6.61
CA VAL A 90 10.35 5.94 -5.84
C VAL A 90 10.06 5.05 -4.63
N ILE A 91 8.96 5.30 -3.93
CA ILE A 91 8.56 4.49 -2.78
C ILE A 91 8.09 3.11 -3.20
N THR A 92 7.38 3.00 -4.32
CA THR A 92 6.95 1.70 -4.87
C THR A 92 8.17 0.86 -5.25
N ASP A 93 9.18 1.47 -5.87
CA ASP A 93 10.43 0.80 -6.23
C ASP A 93 11.18 0.32 -4.96
N ALA A 94 11.22 1.14 -3.90
CA ALA A 94 11.82 0.77 -2.62
C ALA A 94 11.06 -0.39 -1.93
N ILE A 95 9.72 -0.37 -1.97
CA ILE A 95 8.88 -1.46 -1.45
C ILE A 95 9.15 -2.74 -2.24
N ALA A 96 9.17 -2.69 -3.58
CA ALA A 96 9.45 -3.84 -4.43
C ALA A 96 10.83 -4.46 -4.13
N ALA A 97 11.87 -3.63 -4.01
CA ALA A 97 13.20 -4.08 -3.63
C ALA A 97 13.23 -4.74 -2.23
N GLY A 98 12.48 -4.17 -1.27
CA GLY A 98 12.32 -4.73 0.08
C GLY A 98 11.62 -6.10 0.08
N LEU A 99 10.54 -6.26 -0.72
CA LEU A 99 9.87 -7.55 -0.87
C LEU A 99 10.79 -8.60 -1.52
N GLN A 100 11.54 -8.22 -2.55
CA GLN A 100 12.49 -9.10 -3.21
C GLN A 100 13.59 -9.57 -2.25
N ALA A 101 14.19 -8.65 -1.50
CA ALA A 101 15.21 -8.97 -0.49
C ALA A 101 14.67 -9.88 0.63
N ARG A 102 13.44 -9.66 1.10
CA ARG A 102 12.80 -10.56 2.06
C ARG A 102 12.63 -11.96 1.47
N SER A 103 12.24 -12.06 0.20
CA SER A 103 12.04 -13.35 -0.48
C SER A 103 13.36 -14.12 -0.70
N SER A 104 14.49 -13.44 -0.93
CA SER A 104 15.80 -14.08 -1.07
C SER A 104 16.34 -14.58 0.26
N VAL A 105 16.20 -13.81 1.34
CA VAL A 105 16.58 -14.23 2.70
C VAL A 105 15.79 -15.47 3.14
N VAL A 106 14.47 -15.48 2.92
CA VAL A 106 13.63 -16.65 3.23
C VAL A 106 14.05 -17.90 2.41
N LYS A 107 14.51 -17.71 1.16
CA LYS A 107 15.03 -18.82 0.33
C LYS A 107 16.40 -19.34 0.80
N GLU A 108 17.25 -18.49 1.37
CA GLU A 108 18.54 -18.90 1.94
C GLU A 108 18.39 -19.56 3.31
N GLU A 109 17.50 -19.04 4.17
CA GLU A 109 17.17 -19.64 5.47
C GLU A 109 16.49 -21.01 5.30
N ALA A 110 15.60 -21.17 4.30
CA ALA A 110 14.99 -22.46 3.96
C ALA A 110 15.99 -23.51 3.43
N LYS A 111 17.22 -23.11 3.05
CA LYS A 111 18.30 -24.05 2.70
C LYS A 111 19.14 -24.47 3.91
N THR A 112 19.03 -23.78 5.05
CA THR A 112 19.91 -24.01 6.20
C THR A 112 19.20 -24.66 7.39
N GLU A 113 17.85 -24.58 7.52
CA GLU A 113 17.13 -25.27 8.60
C GLU A 113 15.80 -25.91 8.15
N ALA A 114 15.58 -27.16 8.61
CA ALA A 114 14.35 -27.95 8.44
C ALA A 114 13.20 -27.38 9.33
N PRO A 115 11.92 -27.64 8.98
CA PRO A 115 10.89 -26.60 8.96
C PRO A 115 10.08 -26.49 10.25
N ALA A 116 9.75 -25.27 10.67
CA ALA A 116 8.60 -25.02 11.53
C ALA A 116 8.06 -23.57 11.40
N VAL A 117 6.80 -23.48 10.94
CA VAL A 117 5.74 -22.50 11.27
C VAL A 117 5.57 -21.16 10.51
N ALA A 118 6.23 -20.87 9.38
CA ALA A 118 5.90 -19.65 8.59
C ALA A 118 5.32 -19.91 7.18
N ALA A 119 4.80 -21.12 6.92
CA ALA A 119 4.49 -21.58 5.57
C ALA A 119 3.02 -21.46 5.12
N ASN A 120 2.15 -20.68 5.78
CA ASN A 120 0.73 -20.60 5.36
C ASN A 120 0.12 -19.21 5.53
N GLU A 121 0.60 -18.23 4.75
CA GLU A 121 -0.24 -17.07 4.42
C GLU A 121 -0.28 -16.93 2.90
N PRO A 122 -1.48 -16.92 2.29
CA PRO A 122 -1.58 -16.76 0.85
C PRO A 122 -1.10 -15.35 0.50
N LEU A 123 0.09 -15.28 -0.09
CA LEU A 123 0.61 -14.10 -0.76
C LEU A 123 -0.47 -13.62 -1.73
N ALA A 124 -0.89 -12.37 -1.60
CA ALA A 124 -1.90 -11.81 -2.48
C ALA A 124 -1.37 -11.86 -3.92
N ASP A 125 -2.24 -12.09 -4.91
CA ASP A 125 -1.77 -12.38 -6.27
C ASP A 125 -0.93 -11.24 -6.89
N TRP A 126 -1.13 -10.00 -6.44
CA TRP A 126 -0.29 -8.85 -6.80
C TRP A 126 1.14 -8.92 -6.24
N GLU A 127 1.35 -9.54 -5.07
CA GLU A 127 2.69 -9.72 -4.47
C GLU A 127 3.51 -10.73 -5.30
N LYS A 128 2.84 -11.75 -5.86
CA LYS A 128 3.48 -12.72 -6.76
C LYS A 128 3.90 -12.08 -8.07
N GLU A 129 3.04 -11.24 -8.66
CA GLU A 129 3.36 -10.52 -9.89
C GLU A 129 4.55 -9.56 -9.73
N VAL A 130 4.67 -8.89 -8.58
CA VAL A 130 5.83 -8.01 -8.28
C VAL A 130 7.13 -8.79 -8.05
N ILE A 131 7.04 -10.01 -7.52
CA ILE A 131 8.20 -10.90 -7.34
C ILE A 131 8.64 -11.52 -8.68
N ASP A 132 7.69 -11.85 -9.55
CA ASP A 132 7.95 -12.45 -10.88
C ASP A 132 8.35 -11.41 -11.94
N ALA A 133 7.99 -10.13 -11.75
CA ALA A 133 8.46 -9.02 -12.56
C ALA A 133 9.92 -8.67 -12.21
N ALA A 134 10.87 -9.40 -12.79
CA ALA A 134 12.28 -9.03 -12.82
C ALA A 134 12.45 -7.58 -13.34
N PRO A 135 13.42 -6.79 -12.83
CA PRO A 135 13.56 -5.39 -13.18
C PRO A 135 13.81 -5.24 -14.68
N THR A 136 12.88 -4.58 -15.38
CA THR A 136 13.16 -4.05 -16.71
C THR A 136 14.24 -2.97 -16.55
N THR A 137 15.28 -3.15 -17.34
CA THR A 137 16.50 -2.33 -17.39
C THR A 137 16.23 -0.82 -17.34
N PRO A 138 17.10 -0.01 -16.71
CA PRO A 138 17.00 1.44 -16.78
C PRO A 138 17.11 1.88 -18.24
N VAL A 139 16.12 2.61 -18.74
CA VAL A 139 16.22 3.30 -20.02
C VAL A 139 17.19 4.46 -19.83
N GLU A 140 18.34 4.39 -20.49
CA GLU A 140 19.37 5.43 -20.55
C GLU A 140 18.87 6.69 -21.29
N ALA A 141 19.35 7.84 -20.79
CA ALA A 141 19.53 9.18 -21.38
C ALA A 141 18.31 9.90 -22.00
#